data_AF-A0AAC8WMG6-F1
#
_entry.id   AF-A0AAC8WMG6-F1
#
_cell.length_a   1.000
_cell.length_b   1.000
_cell.length_c   1.000
_cell.angle_alpha   90.00
_cell.angle_beta   90.00
_cell.angle_gamma   90.00
#
_symmetry.space_group_name_H-M   'P 1'
#
loop_
_entity.id
_entity.type
_entity.pdbx_description
1 polymer ?
#
loop_
_entity_poly.entity_id
_entity_poly.type
_entity_poly.pdbx_seq_one_letter_code
_entity_poly.pdbx_strand_id
1 'polypeptide(L)'
;MQHFLEVKNLELAQNMLKTIPNGIERAITGTINRTLSKVKTEIKNKATSEYNIKKSDIESKLNLTKATFSILRGTISAKTPRLALSKFLTSQSKNKIKVKVKKSESSKIVKGKNEYAGKPFIATMKNGHKGIFQRKNSEKFPIKQLYTIGISEMLGSENVSSYAVEKGEKYLDELLLKEVERILKGYI
;
A
#
# COMPACT_ATOMS: atom_id res chain seq x y z
N MET A 1 15.98 4.91 -5.93
CA MET A 1 16.75 4.22 -4.88
C MET A 1 16.24 2.78 -4.83
N GLN A 2 17.10 1.79 -5.05
CA GLN A 2 16.74 0.38 -4.98
C GLN A 2 17.18 -0.14 -3.62
N HIS A 3 16.24 -0.49 -2.75
CA HIS A 3 16.55 -1.02 -1.42
C HIS A 3 16.64 -2.54 -1.52
N PHE A 4 17.80 -3.09 -1.16
CA PHE A 4 18.02 -4.53 -1.02
C PHE A 4 17.92 -4.88 0.47
N LEU A 5 17.16 -5.92 0.77
CA LEU A 5 17.02 -6.43 2.13
C LEU A 5 18.00 -7.59 2.30
N GLU A 6 18.87 -7.51 3.30
CA GLU A 6 19.80 -8.58 3.67
C GLU A 6 19.32 -9.30 4.92
N VAL A 7 19.54 -10.62 5.00
CA VAL A 7 19.10 -11.45 6.13
C VAL A 7 20.31 -11.81 7.00
N LYS A 8 20.29 -11.43 8.28
CA LYS A 8 21.34 -11.84 9.22
C LYS A 8 21.19 -13.31 9.61
N ASN A 9 22.30 -13.95 10.02
CA ASN A 9 22.37 -15.35 10.47
C ASN A 9 22.07 -16.41 9.39
N LEU A 10 22.25 -16.08 8.12
CA LEU A 10 22.04 -17.03 7.02
C LEU A 10 22.98 -18.26 7.11
N GLU A 11 24.25 -18.04 7.44
CA GLU A 11 25.25 -19.11 7.57
C GLU A 11 24.94 -20.05 8.73
N LEU A 12 24.50 -19.50 9.87
CA LEU A 12 24.02 -20.30 10.99
C LEU A 12 22.81 -21.14 10.59
N ALA A 13 21.83 -20.55 9.89
CA ALA A 13 20.66 -21.27 9.40
C ALA A 13 21.03 -22.41 8.43
N GLN A 14 22.00 -22.17 7.54
CA GLN A 14 22.53 -23.19 6.63
C GLN A 14 23.16 -24.36 7.39
N ASN A 15 24.00 -24.06 8.39
CA ASN A 15 24.65 -25.08 9.19
C ASN A 15 23.64 -25.91 9.99
N MET A 16 22.65 -25.27 10.62
CA MET A 16 21.60 -25.94 11.40
C MET A 16 20.71 -26.85 10.55
N LEU A 17 20.48 -26.50 9.28
CA LEU A 17 19.55 -27.22 8.40
C LEU A 17 20.26 -28.12 7.37
N LYS A 18 21.58 -28.28 7.47
CA LYS A 18 22.40 -29.00 6.48
C LYS A 18 21.95 -30.45 6.24
N THR A 19 21.43 -31.12 7.26
CA THR A 19 20.98 -32.52 7.19
C THR A 19 19.52 -32.66 6.75
N ILE A 20 18.80 -31.55 6.61
CA ILE A 20 17.38 -31.54 6.25
C ILE A 20 17.26 -31.21 4.76
N PRO A 21 16.69 -32.10 3.93
CA PRO A 21 16.47 -31.84 2.52
C PRO A 21 15.65 -30.56 2.30
N ASN A 22 16.19 -29.65 1.49
CA ASN A 22 15.61 -28.33 1.21
C ASN A 22 15.34 -27.47 2.48
N GLY A 23 16.04 -27.74 3.59
CA GLY A 23 15.77 -27.09 4.88
C GLY A 23 15.93 -25.58 4.79
N ILE A 24 17.03 -25.11 4.19
CA ILE A 24 17.33 -23.69 4.09
C ILE A 24 16.37 -22.95 3.15
N GLU A 25 16.02 -23.53 2.00
CA GLU A 25 15.06 -22.98 1.05
C GLU A 25 13.68 -22.85 1.70
N ARG A 26 13.28 -23.85 2.49
CA ARG A 26 12.03 -23.83 3.27
C ARG A 26 12.05 -22.73 4.33
N ALA A 27 13.17 -22.56 5.04
CA ALA A 27 13.33 -21.53 6.06
C ALA A 27 13.24 -20.13 5.44
N ILE A 28 14.00 -19.86 4.38
CA ILE A 28 14.03 -18.58 3.67
C ILE A 28 12.65 -18.27 3.07
N THR A 29 12.03 -19.25 2.39
CA THR A 29 10.71 -19.08 1.78
C THR A 29 9.65 -18.75 2.84
N GLY A 30 9.64 -19.46 3.97
CA GLY A 30 8.74 -19.19 5.08
C GLY A 30 8.95 -17.79 5.66
N THR A 31 10.22 -17.44 5.88
CA THR A 31 10.65 -16.13 6.39
C THR A 31 10.15 -15.01 5.49
N ILE A 32 10.46 -15.05 4.20
CA ILE A 32 10.04 -14.03 3.23
C ILE A 32 8.51 -13.91 3.22
N ASN A 33 7.78 -15.02 3.11
CA ASN A 33 6.33 -14.98 2.99
C ASN A 33 5.65 -14.44 4.25
N ARG A 34 6.17 -14.75 5.44
CA ARG A 34 5.69 -14.20 6.70
C ARG A 34 6.05 -12.72 6.84
N THR A 35 7.27 -12.32 6.47
CA THR A 35 7.68 -10.91 6.42
C THR A 35 6.77 -10.11 5.50
N LEU A 36 6.51 -10.57 4.27
CA LEU A 36 5.62 -9.87 3.34
C LEU A 36 4.22 -9.65 3.95
N SER A 37 3.71 -10.65 4.66
CA SER A 37 2.39 -10.56 5.30
C SER A 37 2.37 -9.52 6.43
N LYS A 38 3.43 -9.45 7.23
CA LYS A 38 3.59 -8.41 8.27
C LYS A 38 3.78 -7.03 7.66
N VAL A 39 4.70 -6.88 6.71
CA VAL A 39 4.98 -5.60 6.02
C VAL A 39 3.74 -5.07 5.31
N LYS A 40 2.92 -5.93 4.67
CA LYS A 40 1.64 -5.53 4.09
C LYS A 40 0.74 -4.83 5.13
N THR A 41 0.71 -5.35 6.35
CA THR A 41 -0.08 -4.80 7.45
C THR A 41 0.49 -3.47 7.92
N GLU A 42 1.81 -3.38 8.09
CA GLU A 42 2.51 -2.15 8.48
C GLU A 42 2.33 -1.02 7.46
N ILE A 43 2.50 -1.31 6.17
CA ILE A 43 2.28 -0.36 5.08
C ILE A 43 0.85 0.19 5.10
N LYS A 44 -0.17 -0.68 5.26
CA LYS A 44 -1.57 -0.26 5.36
C LYS A 44 -1.77 0.70 6.53
N ASN A 45 -1.25 0.33 7.71
CA ASN A 45 -1.40 1.12 8.92
C ASN A 45 -0.74 2.49 8.78
N LYS A 46 0.53 2.51 8.35
CA LYS A 46 1.30 3.73 8.13
C LYS A 46 0.68 4.62 7.05
N ALA A 47 0.26 4.06 5.92
CA ALA A 47 -0.43 4.83 4.89
C ALA A 47 -1.73 5.47 5.41
N THR A 48 -2.51 4.76 6.23
CA THR A 48 -3.72 5.34 6.84
C THR A 48 -3.46 6.30 8.01
N SER A 49 -2.26 6.32 8.59
CA SER A 49 -1.88 7.36 9.56
C SER A 49 -1.47 8.65 8.85
N GLU A 50 -0.85 8.55 7.68
CA GLU A 50 -0.41 9.71 6.88
C GLU A 50 -1.55 10.30 6.03
N TYR A 51 -2.43 9.45 5.49
CA TYR A 51 -3.46 9.83 4.51
C TYR A 51 -4.88 9.51 5.00
N ASN A 52 -5.85 10.34 4.62
CA ASN A 52 -7.26 10.14 4.93
C ASN A 52 -7.94 9.21 3.91
N ILE A 53 -7.50 7.95 3.90
CA ILE A 53 -7.99 6.90 3.01
C ILE A 53 -8.37 5.67 3.84
N LYS A 54 -9.35 4.89 3.35
CA LYS A 54 -9.77 3.65 4.01
C LYS A 54 -8.70 2.56 3.85
N LYS A 55 -8.50 1.75 4.89
CA LYS A 55 -7.59 0.59 4.86
C LYS A 55 -7.95 -0.40 3.74
N SER A 56 -9.25 -0.63 3.51
CA SER A 56 -9.73 -1.54 2.46
C SER A 56 -9.40 -1.06 1.04
N ASP A 57 -9.40 0.25 0.81
CA ASP A 57 -9.02 0.83 -0.49
C ASP A 57 -7.55 0.55 -0.80
N ILE A 58 -6.66 0.69 0.19
CA ILE A 58 -5.24 0.36 0.05
C ILE A 58 -5.05 -1.15 -0.17
N GLU A 59 -5.69 -1.96 0.69
CA GLU A 59 -5.55 -3.41 0.66
C GLU A 59 -5.95 -4.03 -0.68
N SER A 60 -7.06 -3.58 -1.26
CA SER A 60 -7.55 -4.08 -2.55
C SER A 60 -6.59 -3.83 -3.72
N LYS A 61 -5.57 -3.00 -3.52
CA LYS A 61 -4.60 -2.61 -4.55
C LYS A 61 -3.17 -3.06 -4.25
N LEU A 62 -2.96 -3.76 -3.13
CA LEU A 62 -1.68 -4.37 -2.79
C LEU A 62 -1.61 -5.79 -3.35
N ASN A 63 -0.65 -6.04 -4.21
CA ASN A 63 -0.34 -7.35 -4.77
C ASN A 63 0.91 -7.91 -4.10
N LEU A 64 0.82 -9.16 -3.63
CA LEU A 64 1.93 -9.89 -3.04
C LEU A 64 2.33 -11.02 -3.98
N THR A 65 3.58 -11.01 -4.41
CA THR A 65 4.22 -12.16 -5.05
C THR A 65 5.01 -12.89 -3.97
N LYS A 66 4.58 -14.11 -3.64
CA LYS A 66 5.23 -14.93 -2.61
C LYS A 66 6.51 -15.56 -3.14
N ALA A 67 7.46 -15.79 -2.24
CA ALA A 67 8.62 -16.61 -2.51
C ALA A 67 8.22 -18.08 -2.64
N THR A 68 8.99 -18.82 -3.43
CA THR A 68 8.91 -20.28 -3.63
C THR A 68 10.29 -20.88 -3.37
N PHE A 69 10.39 -22.21 -3.29
CA PHE A 69 11.70 -22.87 -3.11
C PHE A 69 12.66 -22.62 -4.27
N SER A 70 12.14 -22.44 -5.49
CA SER A 70 12.95 -22.09 -6.67
C SER A 70 13.24 -20.59 -6.79
N ILE A 71 12.40 -19.74 -6.21
CA ILE A 71 12.52 -18.28 -6.26
C ILE A 71 12.44 -17.75 -4.84
N LEU A 72 13.59 -17.63 -4.19
CA LEU A 72 13.76 -17.10 -2.83
C LEU A 72 13.62 -15.58 -2.78
N ARG A 73 12.61 -15.04 -3.47
CA ARG A 73 12.32 -13.62 -3.55
C ARG A 73 10.81 -13.40 -3.48
N GLY A 74 10.43 -12.43 -2.67
CA GLY A 74 9.07 -11.96 -2.55
C GLY A 74 8.95 -10.49 -2.90
N THR A 75 7.79 -10.05 -3.40
CA THR A 75 7.53 -8.64 -3.70
C THR A 75 6.16 -8.20 -3.19
N ILE A 76 6.10 -6.95 -2.72
CA ILE A 76 4.84 -6.22 -2.52
C ILE A 76 4.83 -5.08 -3.52
N SER A 77 3.75 -4.95 -4.28
CA SER A 77 3.58 -3.87 -5.25
C SER A 77 2.17 -3.29 -5.19
N ALA A 78 2.05 -2.03 -5.58
CA ALA A 78 0.78 -1.40 -5.84
C ALA A 78 0.87 -0.68 -7.18
N LYS A 79 -0.03 -1.00 -8.11
CA LYS A 79 -0.22 -0.24 -9.36
C LYS A 79 -1.62 0.32 -9.36
N THR A 80 -1.74 1.64 -9.21
CA THR A 80 -3.05 2.28 -9.11
C THR A 80 -3.14 3.53 -9.96
N PRO A 81 -4.27 3.76 -10.64
CA PRO A 81 -4.56 5.06 -11.20
C PRO A 81 -4.76 6.10 -10.08
N ARG A 82 -4.75 7.36 -10.46
CA ARG A 82 -5.10 8.49 -9.59
C ARG A 82 -6.47 8.24 -8.92
N LEU A 83 -6.59 8.55 -7.63
CA LEU A 83 -7.81 8.28 -6.87
C LEU A 83 -8.83 9.41 -6.97
N ALA A 84 -10.11 9.04 -6.99
CA ALA A 84 -11.20 10.01 -6.95
C ALA A 84 -11.11 10.91 -5.71
N LEU A 85 -11.24 12.23 -5.88
CA LEU A 85 -11.25 13.16 -4.73
C LEU A 85 -12.36 12.87 -3.72
N SER A 86 -13.47 12.26 -4.16
CA SER A 86 -14.58 11.87 -3.26
C SER A 86 -14.16 10.88 -2.18
N LYS A 87 -13.10 10.09 -2.39
CA LYS A 87 -12.55 9.18 -1.35
C LYS A 87 -11.96 9.93 -0.14
N PHE A 88 -11.66 11.22 -0.31
CA PHE A 88 -11.04 12.10 0.69
C PHE A 88 -12.00 13.15 1.23
N LEU A 89 -13.31 13.02 0.95
CA LEU A 89 -14.34 13.97 1.36
C LEU A 89 -14.41 14.07 2.88
N THR A 90 -14.33 15.29 3.42
CA THR A 90 -14.47 15.56 4.86
C THR A 90 -15.73 16.34 5.18
N SER A 91 -16.17 17.22 4.28
CA SER A 91 -17.38 18.02 4.48
C SER A 91 -17.95 18.47 3.13
N GLN A 92 -19.27 18.57 3.08
CA GLN A 92 -20.06 19.06 1.95
C GLN A 92 -21.09 20.06 2.47
N SER A 93 -21.12 21.25 1.88
CA SER A 93 -22.23 22.20 2.00
C SER A 93 -22.67 22.67 0.61
N LYS A 94 -23.78 23.42 0.53
CA LYS A 94 -24.41 23.85 -0.74
C LYS A 94 -23.40 24.43 -1.75
N ASN A 95 -22.38 25.16 -1.27
CA ASN A 95 -21.39 25.85 -2.12
C ASN A 95 -19.93 25.46 -1.83
N LYS A 96 -19.65 24.55 -0.89
CA LYS A 96 -18.27 24.21 -0.49
C LYS A 96 -18.11 22.70 -0.34
N ILE A 97 -17.20 22.13 -1.11
CA ILE A 97 -16.74 20.75 -0.95
C ILE A 97 -15.35 20.81 -0.36
N LYS A 98 -15.14 20.15 0.78
CA LYS A 98 -13.84 20.06 1.44
C LYS A 98 -13.33 18.63 1.41
N VAL A 99 -12.05 18.48 1.09
CA VAL A 99 -11.32 17.23 1.10
C VAL A 99 -10.08 17.35 1.98
N LYS A 100 -9.63 16.23 2.53
CA LYS A 100 -8.34 16.14 3.22
C LYS A 100 -7.62 14.92 2.68
N VAL A 101 -6.47 15.12 2.03
CA VAL A 101 -5.68 14.01 1.45
C VAL A 101 -4.65 13.53 2.46
N LYS A 102 -3.72 14.40 2.85
CA LYS A 102 -2.80 14.18 3.96
C LYS A 102 -3.45 14.58 5.27
N LYS A 103 -3.29 13.75 6.31
CA LYS A 103 -3.87 14.02 7.65
C LYS A 103 -3.17 15.17 8.38
N SER A 104 -1.89 15.39 8.09
CA SER A 104 -1.09 16.51 8.60
C SER A 104 -1.54 17.88 8.08
N GLU A 105 -2.30 17.91 6.98
CA GLU A 105 -2.80 19.15 6.39
C GLU A 105 -4.22 19.50 6.85
N SER A 106 -4.54 20.78 6.78
CA SER A 106 -5.93 21.25 6.94
C SER A 106 -6.80 20.80 5.77
N SER A 107 -8.11 20.67 6.00
CA SER A 107 -9.06 20.34 4.93
C SER A 107 -9.10 21.47 3.90
N LYS A 108 -8.90 21.15 2.62
CA LYS A 108 -8.86 22.11 1.52
C LYS A 108 -10.19 22.14 0.77
N ILE A 109 -10.59 23.33 0.34
CA ILE A 109 -11.75 23.50 -0.56
C ILE A 109 -11.36 23.00 -1.96
N VAL A 110 -12.22 22.20 -2.57
CA VAL A 110 -12.02 21.74 -3.95
C VAL A 110 -12.30 22.89 -4.91
N LYS A 111 -11.25 23.46 -5.50
CA LYS A 111 -11.36 24.58 -6.45
C LYS A 111 -11.73 24.15 -7.86
N GLY A 112 -11.48 22.89 -8.21
CA GLY A 112 -11.62 22.40 -9.59
C GLY A 112 -10.33 22.60 -10.37
N LYS A 113 -10.43 22.44 -11.68
CA LYS A 113 -9.35 22.73 -12.61
C LYS A 113 -9.71 23.91 -13.51
N ASN A 114 -8.70 24.65 -13.94
CA ASN A 114 -8.88 25.87 -14.74
C ASN A 114 -9.35 25.56 -16.17
N GLU A 115 -9.00 24.38 -16.70
CA GLU A 115 -9.45 23.93 -18.03
C GLU A 115 -10.93 23.51 -18.08
N TYR A 116 -11.65 23.56 -16.96
CA TYR A 116 -13.03 23.12 -16.82
C TYR A 116 -13.92 24.29 -16.35
N ALA A 117 -15.20 24.22 -16.71
CA ALA A 117 -16.15 25.29 -16.44
C ALA A 117 -16.88 25.10 -15.10
N GLY A 118 -17.14 26.23 -14.43
CA GLY A 118 -17.91 26.28 -13.21
C GLY A 118 -17.23 25.64 -12.00
N LYS A 119 -17.96 25.57 -10.88
CA LYS A 119 -17.45 25.01 -9.62
C LYS A 119 -17.63 23.48 -9.59
N PRO A 120 -16.73 22.76 -8.89
CA PRO A 120 -16.94 21.34 -8.62
C PRO A 120 -18.22 21.06 -7.84
N PHE A 121 -18.86 19.95 -8.14
CA PHE A 121 -20.08 19.49 -7.49
C PHE A 121 -20.04 17.98 -7.25
N ILE A 122 -20.88 17.49 -6.33
CA ILE A 122 -21.02 16.05 -6.06
C ILE A 122 -22.18 15.50 -6.88
N ALA A 123 -21.97 14.35 -7.51
CA ALA A 123 -23.01 13.63 -8.22
C ALA A 123 -22.88 12.12 -8.00
N THR A 124 -24.01 11.43 -8.12
CA THR A 124 -24.07 9.96 -8.16
C THR A 124 -24.42 9.56 -9.59
N MET A 125 -23.56 8.76 -10.21
CA MET A 125 -23.76 8.26 -11.57
C MET A 125 -24.80 7.14 -11.60
N LYS A 126 -25.29 6.79 -12.79
CA LYS A 126 -26.30 5.72 -12.96
C LYS A 126 -25.88 4.37 -12.37
N ASN A 127 -24.58 4.08 -12.35
CA ASN A 127 -24.01 2.87 -11.73
C ASN A 127 -23.80 2.99 -10.21
N GLY A 128 -24.35 4.01 -9.55
CA GLY A 128 -24.21 4.25 -8.11
C GLY A 128 -22.89 4.90 -7.69
N HIS A 129 -21.96 5.15 -8.62
CA HIS A 129 -20.67 5.78 -8.29
C HIS A 129 -20.86 7.24 -7.87
N LYS A 130 -20.50 7.56 -6.62
CA LYS A 130 -20.51 8.91 -6.08
C LYS A 130 -19.13 9.58 -6.21
N GLY A 131 -19.09 10.70 -6.92
CA GLY A 131 -17.87 11.42 -7.24
C GLY A 131 -17.96 12.92 -7.03
N ILE A 132 -16.81 13.58 -7.03
CA ILE A 132 -16.70 15.03 -7.20
C ILE A 132 -16.36 15.28 -8.66
N PHE A 133 -17.20 16.03 -9.34
CA PHE A 133 -17.13 16.29 -10.77
C PHE A 133 -17.07 17.79 -11.06
N GLN A 134 -16.65 18.14 -12.27
CA GLN A 134 -16.71 19.49 -12.81
C GLN A 134 -17.14 19.42 -14.28
N ARG A 135 -17.83 20.44 -14.79
CA ARG A 135 -18.30 20.45 -16.18
C ARG A 135 -17.14 20.80 -17.12
N LYS A 136 -17.09 20.20 -18.31
CA LYS A 136 -16.04 20.54 -19.29
C LYS A 136 -16.27 21.94 -19.90
N ASN A 137 -17.53 22.30 -20.08
CA ASN A 137 -18.00 23.56 -20.67
C ASN A 137 -19.22 24.09 -19.87
N SER A 138 -19.81 25.20 -20.30
CA SER A 138 -21.01 25.79 -19.68
C SER A 138 -22.25 24.88 -19.75
N GLU A 139 -22.26 23.89 -20.64
CA GLU A 139 -23.34 22.93 -20.79
C GLU A 139 -23.40 21.91 -19.65
N LYS A 140 -24.56 21.28 -19.47
CA LYS A 140 -24.77 20.30 -18.40
C LYS A 140 -23.89 19.06 -18.55
N PHE A 141 -23.51 18.69 -19.76
CA PHE A 141 -22.60 17.58 -20.04
C PHE A 141 -21.64 18.01 -21.17
N PRO A 142 -20.43 17.44 -21.26
CA PRO A 142 -19.89 16.37 -20.43
C PRO A 142 -19.34 16.86 -19.07
N ILE A 143 -19.34 15.96 -18.09
CA ILE A 143 -18.76 16.18 -16.76
C ILE A 143 -17.51 15.32 -16.59
N LYS A 144 -16.49 15.82 -15.90
CA LYS A 144 -15.22 15.14 -15.62
C LYS A 144 -15.05 14.95 -14.13
N GLN A 145 -14.67 13.73 -13.74
CA GLN A 145 -14.35 13.44 -12.34
C GLN A 145 -13.01 14.08 -11.97
N LEU A 146 -12.94 14.62 -10.76
CA LEU A 146 -11.70 15.14 -10.20
C LEU A 146 -10.96 14.05 -9.41
N TYR A 147 -9.66 13.96 -9.65
CA TYR A 147 -8.77 12.97 -9.07
C TYR A 147 -7.60 13.64 -8.33
N THR A 148 -6.98 12.88 -7.44
CA THR A 148 -5.77 13.23 -6.68
C THR A 148 -4.79 12.05 -6.74
N ILE A 149 -3.76 12.08 -5.91
CA ILE A 149 -2.71 11.08 -5.84
C ILE A 149 -3.24 9.63 -5.79
N GLY A 150 -2.48 8.72 -6.39
CA GLY A 150 -2.75 7.28 -6.35
C GLY A 150 -2.25 6.64 -5.06
N ILE A 151 -2.65 5.38 -4.80
CA ILE A 151 -2.12 4.60 -3.67
C ILE A 151 -0.63 4.35 -3.87
N SER A 152 -0.19 4.07 -5.09
CA SER A 152 1.22 3.88 -5.42
C SER A 152 2.08 5.09 -5.01
N GLU A 153 1.59 6.31 -5.25
CA GLU A 153 2.25 7.56 -4.83
C GLU A 153 2.23 7.73 -3.31
N MET A 154 1.15 7.32 -2.62
CA MET A 154 1.10 7.34 -1.15
C MET A 154 2.11 6.37 -0.53
N LEU A 155 2.18 5.14 -1.04
CA LEU A 155 3.06 4.11 -0.53
C LEU A 155 4.53 4.39 -0.83
N GLY A 156 4.80 5.04 -1.97
CA GLY A 156 6.13 5.49 -2.36
C GLY A 156 6.54 6.84 -1.73
N SER A 157 5.71 7.43 -0.88
CA SER A 157 6.14 8.61 -0.11
C SER A 157 7.15 8.20 0.95
N GLU A 158 8.17 9.03 1.16
CA GLU A 158 9.32 8.76 2.05
C GLU A 158 8.92 8.18 3.41
N ASN A 159 7.95 8.83 4.09
CA ASN A 159 7.45 8.40 5.40
C ASN A 159 6.89 6.97 5.41
N VAL A 160 6.30 6.51 4.30
CA VAL A 160 5.66 5.20 4.20
C VAL A 160 6.64 4.16 3.68
N SER A 161 7.42 4.48 2.65
CA SER A 161 8.38 3.56 2.04
C SER A 161 9.50 3.21 3.01
N SER A 162 10.11 4.21 3.66
CA SER A 162 11.25 4.00 4.54
C SER A 162 10.84 3.26 5.81
N TYR A 163 9.64 3.55 6.34
CA TYR A 163 9.04 2.76 7.42
C TYR A 163 8.82 1.29 7.03
N ALA A 164 8.36 1.04 5.80
CA ALA A 164 8.13 -0.32 5.32
C ALA A 164 9.42 -1.12 5.17
N VAL A 165 10.49 -0.48 4.68
CA VAL A 165 11.82 -1.08 4.56
C VAL A 165 12.38 -1.42 5.95
N GLU A 166 12.36 -0.47 6.88
CA GLU A 166 12.83 -0.66 8.26
C GLU A 166 12.10 -1.86 8.94
N LYS A 167 10.77 -1.93 8.83
CA LYS A 167 10.00 -3.06 9.38
C LYS A 167 10.28 -4.37 8.64
N GLY A 168 10.50 -4.31 7.32
CA GLY A 168 10.85 -5.46 6.51
C GLY A 168 12.16 -6.11 6.97
N GLU A 169 13.22 -5.32 7.11
CA GLU A 169 14.53 -5.78 7.60
C GLU A 169 14.41 -6.41 8.98
N LYS A 170 13.76 -5.70 9.92
CA LYS A 170 13.54 -6.20 11.27
C LYS A 170 12.81 -7.55 11.27
N TYR A 171 11.77 -7.71 10.46
CA TYR A 171 11.02 -8.97 10.42
C TYR A 171 11.78 -10.11 9.74
N LEU A 172 12.60 -9.84 8.72
CA LEU A 172 13.46 -10.87 8.13
C LEU A 172 14.41 -11.46 9.18
N ASP A 173 15.10 -10.58 9.91
CA ASP A 173 16.03 -10.97 10.97
C ASP A 173 15.32 -11.77 12.09
N GLU A 174 14.18 -11.27 12.57
CA GLU A 174 13.43 -11.93 13.66
C GLU A 174 12.78 -13.27 13.26
N LEU A 175 12.41 -13.44 11.99
CA LEU A 175 11.63 -14.59 11.54
C LEU A 175 12.52 -15.74 11.04
N LEU A 176 13.74 -15.47 10.56
CA LEU A 176 14.60 -16.53 10.03
C LEU A 176 14.88 -17.61 11.08
N LEU A 177 15.36 -17.23 12.26
CA LEU A 177 15.67 -18.20 13.32
C LEU A 177 14.41 -18.94 13.79
N LYS A 178 13.26 -18.26 13.86
CA LYS A 178 11.97 -18.88 14.20
C LYS A 178 11.54 -19.92 13.15
N GLU A 179 11.84 -19.68 11.88
CA GLU A 179 11.58 -20.65 10.82
C GLU A 179 12.52 -21.84 10.86
N VAL A 180 13.81 -21.60 11.13
CA VAL A 180 14.81 -22.66 11.33
C VAL A 180 14.37 -23.57 12.48
N GLU A 181 14.06 -23.01 13.65
CA GLU A 181 13.57 -23.77 14.81
C GLU A 181 12.30 -24.55 14.50
N ARG A 182 11.35 -23.94 13.78
CA ARG A 182 10.10 -24.61 13.40
C ARG A 182 10.36 -25.81 12.49
N ILE A 183 11.33 -25.71 11.58
CA ILE A 183 11.70 -26.81 10.69
C ILE A 183 12.38 -27.93 11.46
N LEU A 184 13.34 -27.60 12.34
CA LEU A 184 14.02 -28.57 13.20
C LEU A 184 13.03 -29.35 14.08
N LYS A 185 12.12 -28.65 14.75
CA LYS A 185 11.07 -29.26 15.59
C LYS A 185 10.08 -30.14 14.84
N GLY A 186 9.95 -29.95 13.52
CA GLY A 186 9.06 -30.77 12.69
C GLY A 186 9.77 -31.91 11.98
N TYR A 187 11.08 -32.05 12.17
CA TYR A 187 11.92 -33.09 11.55
C TYR A 187 12.48 -34.08 12.58
N ILE A 188 12.61 -33.64 13.84
CA ILE A 188 12.79 -34.49 15.02
C ILE A 188 11.44 -35.07 15.41
#